data_AF-A0A0P4RGD7-F1
#
_entry.id   AF-A0A0P4RGD7-F1
#
_cell.length_a   1.000
_cell.length_b   1.000
_cell.length_c   1.000
_cell.angle_alpha   90.00
_cell.angle_beta   90.00
_cell.angle_gamma   90.00
#
_symmetry.space_group_name_H-M   'P 1'
#
loop_
_entity.id
_entity.type
_entity.pdbx_description
1 polymer ?
#
loop_
_entity_poly.entity_id
_entity_poly.type
_entity_poly.pdbx_seq_one_letter_code
_entity_poly.pdbx_strand_id
1 'polypeptide(L)'
;MKLTVFQFEGTPQELDASEALRALTGHGAAHVLAFSAPGASSANATLGNVPGVPEEGQETVRRLLGRGPAPELFVAFLREVVEWPKVGVHGIKRKKAIVGEPLDYNQYLRLRKQGSLLGGFAYIYAERSSINLRLSHTEQELQAMGVGSARVLTTGPHEYRVSVDLTDQASLDDALRLARIAYDAT
;
A
#
# COMPACT_ATOMS: atom_id res chain seq x y z
N MET A 1 14.06 21.59 -29.79
CA MET A 1 13.09 20.60 -30.31
C MET A 1 11.76 20.86 -29.62
N LYS A 2 10.66 21.01 -30.37
CA LYS A 2 9.33 21.34 -29.84
C LYS A 2 8.43 20.11 -29.99
N LEU A 3 7.91 19.61 -28.88
CA LEU A 3 7.06 18.42 -28.84
C LEU A 3 5.63 18.86 -28.52
N THR A 4 4.66 18.41 -29.32
CA THR A 4 3.24 18.71 -29.13
C THR A 4 2.52 17.40 -28.84
N VAL A 5 1.87 17.30 -27.68
CA VAL A 5 1.15 16.10 -27.22
C VAL A 5 -0.34 16.39 -27.23
N PHE A 6 -1.13 15.45 -27.76
CA PHE A 6 -2.58 15.48 -27.71
C PHE A 6 -3.08 14.24 -26.99
N GLN A 7 -3.95 14.41 -26.00
CA GLN A 7 -4.56 13.33 -25.22
C GLN A 7 -6.07 13.31 -25.52
N PHE A 8 -6.59 12.12 -25.81
CA PHE A 8 -8.00 11.87 -26.10
C PHE A 8 -8.50 10.77 -25.19
N GLU A 9 -9.69 10.95 -24.62
CA GLU A 9 -10.35 10.01 -23.72
C GLU A 9 -11.77 9.77 -24.23
N GLY A 10 -12.19 8.51 -24.23
CA GLY A 10 -13.48 8.06 -24.73
C GLY A 10 -13.58 6.55 -24.68
N THR A 11 -14.78 6.02 -24.81
CA THR A 11 -14.99 4.59 -25.03
C THR A 11 -14.37 4.16 -26.37
N PRO A 12 -14.04 2.87 -26.58
CA PRO A 12 -13.49 2.40 -27.85
C PRO A 12 -14.31 2.83 -29.07
N GLN A 13 -15.64 2.81 -28.96
CA GLN A 13 -16.55 3.21 -30.02
C GLN A 13 -16.49 4.71 -30.31
N GLU A 14 -16.35 5.55 -29.29
CA GLU A 14 -16.22 7.00 -29.42
C GLU A 14 -14.85 7.39 -30.04
N LEU A 15 -13.79 6.68 -29.65
CA LEU A 15 -12.45 6.91 -30.20
C LEU A 15 -12.35 6.46 -31.66
N ASP A 16 -12.96 5.33 -32.03
CA ASP A 16 -12.99 4.82 -33.41
C ASP A 16 -13.83 5.71 -34.34
N ALA A 17 -14.88 6.36 -33.81
CA ALA A 17 -15.73 7.29 -34.56
C ALA A 17 -15.13 8.72 -34.68
N SER A 18 -14.05 9.03 -33.96
CA SER A 18 -13.48 10.38 -33.92
C SER A 18 -12.76 10.77 -35.22
N GLU A 19 -13.31 11.76 -35.92
CA GLU A 19 -12.69 12.35 -37.12
C GLU A 19 -11.36 13.05 -36.81
N ALA A 20 -11.24 13.64 -35.63
CA ALA A 20 -10.02 14.33 -35.19
C ALA A 20 -8.84 13.37 -35.01
N LEU A 21 -9.09 12.19 -34.42
CA LEU A 21 -8.08 11.14 -34.31
C LEU A 21 -7.64 10.64 -35.68
N ARG A 22 -8.60 10.39 -36.58
CA ARG A 22 -8.29 9.95 -37.96
C ARG A 22 -7.46 10.97 -38.73
N ALA A 23 -7.74 12.26 -38.58
CA ALA A 23 -6.96 13.32 -39.23
C ALA A 23 -5.52 13.37 -38.72
N LEU A 24 -5.29 13.12 -37.42
CA LEU A 24 -3.97 13.12 -36.80
C LEU A 24 -3.15 11.87 -37.13
N THR A 25 -3.78 10.70 -37.21
CA THR A 25 -3.09 9.44 -37.52
C THR A 25 -2.92 9.19 -39.01
N GLY A 26 -3.71 9.84 -39.87
CA GLY A 26 -3.65 9.69 -41.33
C GLY A 26 -2.42 10.34 -42.00
N HIS A 27 -1.71 11.23 -41.32
CA HIS A 27 -0.58 12.00 -41.89
C HIS A 27 0.80 11.32 -41.73
N GLY A 28 0.86 9.99 -41.67
CA GLY A 28 2.05 9.17 -41.93
C GLY A 28 3.29 9.34 -41.04
N ALA A 29 3.34 10.35 -40.17
CA ALA A 29 4.48 10.67 -39.30
C ALA A 29 4.13 10.67 -37.80
N ALA A 30 2.91 10.23 -37.44
CA ALA A 30 2.46 10.15 -36.06
C ALA A 30 2.80 8.78 -35.47
N HIS A 31 3.59 8.75 -34.40
CA HIS A 31 3.72 7.57 -33.55
C HIS A 31 2.50 7.49 -32.61
N VAL A 32 1.57 6.58 -32.90
CA VAL A 32 0.40 6.33 -32.06
C VAL A 32 0.80 5.41 -30.92
N LEU A 33 0.83 5.96 -29.70
CA LEU A 33 0.93 5.16 -28.48
C LEU A 33 -0.49 4.85 -28.02
N ALA A 34 -0.97 3.65 -28.36
CA ALA A 34 -2.24 3.16 -27.86
C ALA A 34 -2.08 2.69 -26.42
N PHE A 35 -2.63 3.45 -25.48
CA PHE A 35 -2.81 3.03 -24.10
C PHE A 35 -4.22 2.49 -23.97
N SER A 36 -4.37 1.17 -23.99
CA SER A 36 -5.62 0.57 -23.55
C SER A 36 -5.78 0.89 -22.07
N ALA A 37 -6.79 1.70 -21.71
CA ALA A 37 -7.37 1.55 -20.40
C ALA A 37 -7.70 0.05 -20.24
N PRO A 38 -7.30 -0.63 -19.16
CA PRO A 38 -7.43 -2.07 -19.04
C PRO A 38 -8.91 -2.46 -19.15
N GLY A 39 -9.32 -2.81 -20.36
CA GLY A 39 -10.63 -3.30 -20.70
C GLY A 39 -10.66 -4.81 -20.49
N ALA A 40 -11.37 -5.22 -19.44
CA ALA A 40 -12.11 -6.47 -19.36
C ALA A 40 -11.44 -7.71 -19.98
N SER A 41 -10.36 -8.18 -19.37
CA SER A 41 -10.01 -9.60 -19.40
C SER A 41 -9.63 -10.01 -17.99
N SER A 42 -10.64 -10.53 -17.28
CA SER A 42 -10.63 -11.47 -16.15
C SER A 42 -9.37 -11.63 -15.30
N ALA A 43 -8.70 -10.53 -14.95
CA ALA A 43 -7.71 -10.44 -13.88
C ALA A 43 -8.16 -9.47 -12.78
N ASN A 44 -9.44 -9.08 -12.78
CA ASN A 44 -10.15 -8.75 -11.55
C ASN A 44 -10.38 -10.06 -10.77
N ALA A 45 -9.32 -10.64 -10.21
CA ALA A 45 -9.45 -10.93 -8.81
C ALA A 45 -9.56 -9.54 -8.18
N THR A 46 -10.78 -9.02 -8.07
CA THR A 46 -11.05 -7.90 -7.16
C THR A 46 -10.37 -8.30 -5.88
N LEU A 47 -9.23 -7.66 -5.57
CA LEU A 47 -8.76 -7.58 -4.20
C LEU A 47 -10.02 -7.14 -3.46
N GLY A 48 -10.60 -8.09 -2.73
CA GLY A 48 -11.89 -7.91 -2.12
C GLY A 48 -11.79 -6.81 -1.07
N ASN A 49 -12.62 -6.89 -0.03
CA ASN A 49 -12.38 -6.00 1.10
C ASN A 49 -10.97 -6.26 1.67
N VAL A 50 -10.18 -5.20 1.78
CA VAL A 50 -8.86 -5.25 2.41
C VAL A 50 -9.10 -5.54 3.91
N PRO A 51 -8.51 -6.62 4.47
CA PRO A 51 -8.84 -7.06 5.82
C PRO A 51 -8.62 -5.97 6.88
N GLY A 52 -9.60 -5.82 7.77
CA GLY A 52 -9.59 -4.86 8.89
C GLY A 52 -9.66 -3.38 8.51
N VAL A 53 -9.54 -3.00 7.24
CA VAL A 53 -9.65 -1.61 6.80
C VAL A 53 -11.13 -1.18 6.83
N PRO A 54 -11.48 -0.06 7.49
CA PRO A 54 -12.83 0.49 7.47
C PRO A 54 -13.31 0.85 6.05
N GLU A 55 -14.63 0.86 5.84
CA GLU A 55 -15.26 1.10 4.53
C GLU A 55 -14.75 2.38 3.87
N GLU A 56 -14.62 3.47 4.63
CA GLU A 56 -14.13 4.76 4.13
C GLU A 56 -12.68 4.72 3.60
N GLY A 57 -11.89 3.73 4.03
CA GLY A 57 -10.50 3.53 3.60
C GLY A 57 -10.32 2.53 2.46
N GLN A 58 -11.33 1.70 2.17
CA GLN A 58 -11.21 0.54 1.27
C GLN A 58 -10.76 0.92 -0.14
N GLU A 59 -11.40 1.90 -0.76
CA GLU A 59 -11.06 2.33 -2.12
C GLU A 59 -9.63 2.90 -2.19
N THR A 60 -9.26 3.74 -1.22
CA THR A 60 -7.94 4.35 -1.18
C THR A 60 -6.85 3.29 -1.04
N VAL A 61 -7.01 2.34 -0.13
CA VAL A 61 -6.01 1.28 0.09
C VAL A 61 -5.92 0.35 -1.11
N ARG A 62 -7.04 -0.06 -1.72
CA ARG A 62 -7.02 -0.88 -2.94
C ARG A 62 -6.26 -0.20 -4.08
N ARG A 63 -6.47 1.11 -4.27
CA ARG A 63 -5.73 1.89 -5.28
C ARG A 63 -4.23 1.93 -5.00
N LEU A 64 -3.82 2.07 -3.74
CA LEU A 64 -2.39 2.04 -3.38
C LEU A 64 -1.79 0.64 -3.58
N LEU A 65 -2.52 -0.42 -3.23
CA LEU A 65 -2.10 -1.80 -3.45
C LEU A 65 -1.88 -2.09 -4.94
N GLY A 66 -2.73 -1.56 -5.83
CA GLY A 66 -2.54 -1.67 -7.27
C GLY A 66 -1.26 -1.01 -7.82
N ARG A 67 -0.54 -0.22 -7.01
CA ARG A 67 0.76 0.37 -7.33
C ARG A 67 1.92 -0.27 -6.55
N GLY A 68 1.60 -1.07 -5.54
CA GLY A 68 2.59 -1.68 -4.65
C GLY A 68 3.33 -2.84 -5.31
N PRO A 69 4.56 -3.14 -4.85
CA PRO A 69 5.37 -4.23 -5.43
C PRO A 69 4.88 -5.63 -5.03
N ALA A 70 4.17 -5.77 -3.91
CA ALA A 70 3.66 -7.06 -3.42
C ALA A 70 2.29 -6.90 -2.71
N PRO A 71 1.20 -6.64 -3.46
CA PRO A 71 -0.12 -6.40 -2.85
C PRO A 71 -0.70 -7.63 -2.15
N GLU A 72 -0.43 -8.83 -2.65
CA GLU A 72 -0.94 -10.10 -2.13
C GLU A 72 -0.30 -10.44 -0.79
N LEU A 73 1.02 -10.22 -0.65
CA LEU A 73 1.74 -10.40 0.62
C LEU A 73 1.26 -9.39 1.66
N PHE A 74 1.01 -8.14 1.25
CA PHE A 74 0.46 -7.12 2.14
C PHE A 74 -0.93 -7.51 2.66
N VAL A 75 -1.79 -8.02 1.79
CA VAL A 75 -3.13 -8.49 2.16
C VAL A 75 -3.07 -9.73 3.04
N ALA A 76 -2.13 -10.65 2.77
CA ALA A 76 -1.89 -11.82 3.62
C ALA A 76 -1.43 -11.41 5.02
N PHE A 77 -0.48 -10.47 5.12
CA PHE A 77 -0.04 -9.89 6.39
C PHE A 77 -1.22 -9.29 7.17
N LEU A 78 -2.03 -8.46 6.52
CA LEU A 78 -3.21 -7.86 7.16
C LEU A 78 -4.22 -8.91 7.61
N ARG A 79 -4.50 -9.91 6.78
CA ARG A 79 -5.44 -10.98 7.10
C ARG A 79 -5.04 -11.72 8.38
N GLU A 80 -3.76 -12.01 8.54
CA GLU A 80 -3.26 -12.67 9.76
C GLU A 80 -3.36 -11.75 10.98
N VAL A 81 -2.89 -10.51 10.85
CA VAL A 81 -2.75 -9.60 12.00
C VAL A 81 -4.11 -9.12 12.55
N VAL A 82 -5.14 -9.00 11.71
CA VAL A 82 -6.47 -8.55 12.16
C VAL A 82 -7.22 -9.61 12.95
N GLU A 83 -6.84 -10.89 12.83
CA GLU A 83 -7.39 -11.98 13.64
C GLU A 83 -6.81 -11.98 15.07
N TRP A 84 -5.74 -11.21 15.33
CA TRP A 84 -5.20 -11.11 16.67
C TRP A 84 -6.15 -10.36 17.60
N PRO A 85 -6.22 -10.75 18.89
CA PRO A 85 -7.14 -10.15 19.83
C PRO A 85 -7.00 -8.63 19.89
N LYS A 86 -8.13 -7.92 19.77
CA LYS A 86 -8.20 -6.46 19.94
C LYS A 86 -7.35 -5.66 18.95
N VAL A 87 -6.96 -6.22 17.80
CA VAL A 87 -6.28 -5.43 16.76
C VAL A 87 -7.28 -4.59 15.96
N GLY A 88 -6.93 -3.33 15.71
CA GLY A 88 -7.64 -2.43 14.81
C GLY A 88 -6.70 -1.81 13.78
N VAL A 89 -7.21 -1.63 12.56
CA VAL A 89 -6.52 -0.96 11.45
C VAL A 89 -7.11 0.44 11.28
N HIS A 90 -6.25 1.46 11.28
CA HIS A 90 -6.70 2.85 11.23
C HIS A 90 -5.93 3.65 10.20
N GLY A 91 -6.62 4.57 9.52
CA GLY A 91 -5.97 5.69 8.84
C GLY A 91 -5.37 6.69 9.83
N ILE A 92 -4.80 7.77 9.29
CA ILE A 92 -4.06 8.77 10.07
C ILE A 92 -4.90 10.03 10.21
N LYS A 93 -4.92 10.61 11.41
CA LYS A 93 -5.45 11.96 11.60
C LYS A 93 -4.41 12.99 11.14
N ARG A 94 -4.74 13.85 10.18
CA ARG A 94 -3.84 14.91 9.71
C ARG A 94 -3.58 15.92 10.83
N LYS A 95 -2.37 16.50 10.88
CA LYS A 95 -1.93 17.44 11.94
C LYS A 95 -2.83 18.69 12.09
N LYS A 96 -3.58 19.05 11.04
CA LYS A 96 -4.51 20.20 11.02
C LYS A 96 -5.96 19.78 10.77
N ALA A 97 -6.29 18.51 11.00
CA ALA A 97 -7.63 18.01 10.74
C ALA A 97 -8.65 18.67 11.66
N ILE A 98 -9.71 19.23 11.07
CA ILE A 98 -10.86 19.76 11.80
C ILE A 98 -11.64 18.59 12.41
N VAL A 99 -12.37 18.83 13.50
CA VAL A 99 -13.26 17.84 14.11
C VAL A 99 -14.27 17.38 13.05
N GLY A 100 -14.38 16.06 12.86
CA GLY A 100 -15.26 15.46 11.86
C GLY A 100 -14.61 15.17 10.50
N GLU A 101 -13.38 15.60 10.25
CA GLU A 101 -12.66 15.18 9.04
C GLU A 101 -12.35 13.68 9.04
N PRO A 102 -12.50 12.99 7.89
CA PRO A 102 -12.19 11.58 7.77
C PRO A 102 -10.70 11.30 7.97
N LEU A 103 -10.39 10.06 8.34
CA LEU A 103 -9.01 9.61 8.44
C LEU A 103 -8.35 9.55 7.06
N ASP A 104 -7.05 9.82 7.02
CA ASP A 104 -6.24 9.74 5.80
C ASP A 104 -5.65 8.33 5.65
N TYR A 105 -6.03 7.64 4.59
CA TYR A 105 -5.55 6.30 4.26
C TYR A 105 -4.46 6.31 3.17
N ASN A 106 -4.02 7.48 2.70
CA ASN A 106 -3.09 7.58 1.56
C ASN A 106 -1.61 7.32 1.92
N GLN A 107 -1.23 7.50 3.18
CA GLN A 107 0.19 7.43 3.57
C GLN A 107 0.56 6.05 4.14
N TYR A 108 -0.05 5.69 5.27
CA TYR A 108 0.12 4.40 5.91
C TYR A 108 -1.11 4.06 6.74
N LEU A 109 -1.27 2.78 7.04
CA LEU A 109 -2.24 2.30 8.00
C LEU A 109 -1.52 2.05 9.33
N ARG A 110 -2.20 2.37 10.42
CA ARG A 110 -1.72 2.11 11.77
C ARG A 110 -2.43 0.91 12.35
N LEU A 111 -1.66 -0.12 12.68
CA LEU A 111 -2.13 -1.28 13.43
C LEU A 111 -2.00 -0.99 14.92
N ARG A 112 -3.11 -1.06 15.66
CA ARG A 112 -3.16 -0.75 17.08
C ARG A 112 -3.87 -1.85 17.85
N LYS A 113 -3.36 -2.17 19.03
CA LYS A 113 -4.05 -3.01 20.02
C LYS A 113 -4.99 -2.15 20.86
N GLN A 114 -6.29 -2.40 20.79
CA GLN A 114 -7.29 -1.68 21.57
C GLN A 114 -7.04 -1.90 23.06
N GLY A 115 -7.14 -0.80 23.82
CA GLY A 115 -6.83 -0.79 25.26
C GLY A 115 -5.36 -0.52 25.59
N SER A 116 -4.44 -0.56 24.61
CA SER A 116 -3.06 -0.11 24.85
C SER A 116 -2.99 1.42 24.94
N LEU A 117 -2.23 1.90 25.93
CA LEU A 117 -1.85 3.30 26.06
C LEU A 117 -0.76 3.70 25.06
N LEU A 118 -0.08 2.72 24.47
CA LEU A 118 0.91 2.94 23.44
C LEU A 118 0.23 3.19 22.08
N GLY A 119 1.01 3.70 21.13
CA GLY A 119 0.56 4.02 19.78
C GLY A 119 0.25 2.77 18.94
N GLY A 120 0.50 2.84 17.63
CA GLY A 120 0.49 1.63 16.82
C GLY A 120 1.65 0.71 17.20
N PHE A 121 1.48 -0.60 17.09
CA PHE A 121 2.61 -1.52 17.15
C PHE A 121 3.26 -1.69 15.76
N ALA A 122 2.52 -1.36 14.69
CA ALA A 122 3.02 -1.35 13.32
C ALA A 122 2.38 -0.24 12.48
N TYR A 123 3.16 0.37 11.58
CA TYR A 123 2.73 1.26 10.52
C TYR A 123 3.03 0.61 9.17
N ILE A 124 2.01 0.39 8.35
CA ILE A 124 2.13 -0.38 7.11
C ILE A 124 1.80 0.49 5.90
N TYR A 125 2.60 0.38 4.85
CA TYR A 125 2.57 1.26 3.67
C TYR A 125 2.18 0.44 2.45
N ALA A 126 0.91 0.53 2.03
CA ALA A 126 0.36 -0.26 0.93
C ALA A 126 1.09 -0.02 -0.41
N GLU A 127 1.40 1.24 -0.74
CA GLU A 127 2.07 1.60 -2.01
C GLU A 127 3.52 1.09 -2.09
N ARG A 128 4.14 0.77 -0.95
CA ARG A 128 5.53 0.28 -0.91
C ARG A 128 5.66 -1.17 -0.45
N SER A 129 4.54 -1.80 -0.08
CA SER A 129 4.51 -3.08 0.64
C SER A 129 5.51 -3.15 1.80
N SER A 130 5.66 -2.06 2.57
CA SER A 130 6.61 -1.97 3.68
C SER A 130 5.92 -1.88 5.04
N ILE A 131 6.54 -2.44 6.08
CA ILE A 131 5.99 -2.50 7.43
C ILE A 131 7.03 -1.98 8.42
N ASN A 132 6.72 -0.86 9.07
CA ASN A 132 7.53 -0.28 10.13
C ASN A 132 6.97 -0.71 11.49
N LEU A 133 7.81 -1.26 12.34
CA LEU A 133 7.44 -1.94 13.57
C LEU A 133 7.94 -1.17 14.78
N ARG A 134 7.11 -1.11 15.83
CA ARG A 134 7.43 -0.46 17.10
C ARG A 134 8.39 -1.32 17.92
N LEU A 135 9.60 -1.50 17.41
CA LEU A 135 10.66 -2.31 18.00
C LEU A 135 11.94 -1.50 18.03
N SER A 136 12.75 -1.72 19.07
CA SER A 136 14.09 -1.16 19.23
C SER A 136 15.10 -2.30 19.23
N HIS A 137 15.35 -2.86 18.05
CA HIS A 137 16.37 -3.87 17.84
C HIS A 137 17.55 -3.33 17.04
N THR A 138 18.73 -3.86 17.32
CA THR A 138 19.93 -3.71 16.50
C THR A 138 19.95 -4.75 15.38
N GLU A 139 20.78 -4.52 14.34
CA GLU A 139 21.00 -5.50 13.28
C GLU A 139 21.51 -6.85 13.83
N GLN A 140 22.37 -6.82 14.85
CA GLN A 140 22.90 -8.03 15.49
C GLN A 140 21.81 -8.85 16.19
N GLU A 141 20.87 -8.17 16.85
CA GLU A 141 19.72 -8.84 17.49
C GLU A 141 18.78 -9.44 16.45
N LEU A 142 18.51 -8.74 15.35
CA LEU A 142 17.72 -9.27 14.22
C LEU A 142 18.37 -10.53 13.64
N GLN A 143 19.69 -10.50 13.40
CA GLN A 143 20.44 -11.66 12.93
C GLN A 143 20.43 -12.82 13.92
N ALA A 144 20.58 -12.55 15.22
CA ALA A 144 20.51 -13.57 16.27
C ALA A 144 19.13 -14.23 16.36
N MET A 145 18.06 -13.51 16.02
CA MET A 145 16.71 -14.06 15.86
C MET A 145 16.53 -14.82 14.54
N GLY A 146 17.51 -14.80 13.64
CA GLY A 146 17.39 -15.37 12.30
C GLY A 146 16.39 -14.61 11.42
N VAL A 147 16.28 -13.29 11.61
CA VAL A 147 15.49 -12.39 10.76
C VAL A 147 16.40 -11.88 9.66
N GLY A 148 16.07 -12.16 8.40
CA GLY A 148 16.88 -11.79 7.25
C GLY A 148 16.31 -10.64 6.42
N SER A 149 15.00 -10.42 6.49
CA SER A 149 14.30 -9.44 5.64
C SER A 149 14.08 -8.08 6.30
N ALA A 150 14.47 -7.93 7.57
CA ALA A 150 14.31 -6.69 8.32
C ALA A 150 15.56 -5.82 8.28
N ARG A 151 15.37 -4.50 8.40
CA ARG A 151 16.44 -3.51 8.56
C ARG A 151 16.15 -2.56 9.71
N VAL A 152 17.19 -2.00 10.30
CA VAL A 152 17.08 -0.94 11.29
C VAL A 152 16.93 0.43 10.63
N LEU A 153 15.91 1.19 11.03
CA LEU A 153 15.67 2.56 10.59
C LEU A 153 16.50 3.54 11.42
N THR A 154 17.38 4.29 10.75
CA THR A 154 18.19 5.35 11.37
C THR A 154 17.44 6.68 11.50
N THR A 155 16.39 6.87 10.70
CA THR A 155 15.55 8.07 10.66
C THR A 155 14.11 7.76 11.08
N GLY A 156 13.36 8.79 11.50
CA GLY A 156 11.98 8.66 11.95
C GLY A 156 11.82 8.60 13.48
N PRO A 157 10.59 8.35 13.98
CA PRO A 157 10.31 8.28 15.42
C PRO A 157 11.14 7.20 16.11
N HIS A 158 11.61 7.49 17.33
CA HIS A 158 12.54 6.60 18.04
C HIS A 158 11.95 5.22 18.37
N GLU A 159 10.62 5.10 18.40
CA GLU A 159 9.92 3.89 18.77
C GLU A 159 9.77 2.90 17.60
N TYR A 160 9.88 3.35 16.35
CA TYR A 160 9.68 2.51 15.16
C TYR A 160 10.99 2.31 14.41
N ARG A 161 11.86 1.44 14.93
CA ARG A 161 13.23 1.27 14.42
C ARG A 161 13.42 0.05 13.54
N VAL A 162 12.42 -0.82 13.36
CA VAL A 162 12.55 -2.00 12.51
C VAL A 162 11.60 -1.88 11.32
N SER A 163 12.09 -2.14 10.12
CA SER A 163 11.31 -2.12 8.88
C SER A 163 11.50 -3.41 8.12
N VAL A 164 10.42 -3.96 7.55
CA VAL A 164 10.45 -5.08 6.61
C VAL A 164 9.80 -4.64 5.31
N ASP A 165 10.44 -4.88 4.17
CA ASP A 165 9.79 -4.76 2.86
C ASP A 165 9.33 -6.16 2.45
N LEU A 166 8.07 -6.27 2.03
CA LEU A 166 7.51 -7.53 1.58
C LEU A 166 7.89 -7.79 0.13
N THR A 167 8.68 -8.84 -0.09
CA THR A 167 9.17 -9.25 -1.42
C THR A 167 8.85 -10.72 -1.73
N ASP A 168 8.75 -11.55 -0.70
CA ASP A 168 8.53 -12.99 -0.78
C ASP A 168 7.91 -13.54 0.51
N GLN A 169 7.67 -14.85 0.56
CA GLN A 169 7.11 -15.50 1.74
C GLN A 169 8.00 -15.39 2.98
N ALA A 170 9.33 -15.42 2.84
CA ALA A 170 10.24 -15.31 3.98
C ALA A 170 10.14 -13.92 4.62
N SER A 171 10.04 -12.86 3.81
CA SER A 171 9.81 -11.51 4.29
C SER A 171 8.46 -11.34 4.99
N LEU A 172 7.42 -12.05 4.53
CA LEU A 172 6.11 -12.08 5.20
C LEU A 172 6.20 -12.78 6.56
N ASP A 173 6.86 -13.94 6.63
CA ASP A 173 7.04 -14.69 7.87
C ASP A 173 7.84 -13.87 8.90
N ASP A 174 8.92 -13.21 8.46
CA ASP A 174 9.70 -12.29 9.29
C ASP A 174 8.87 -11.10 9.78
N ALA A 175 8.08 -10.49 8.88
CA ALA A 175 7.20 -9.38 9.24
C ALA A 175 6.15 -9.78 10.28
N LEU A 176 5.51 -10.95 10.13
CA LEU A 176 4.52 -11.45 11.08
C LEU A 176 5.15 -11.77 12.44
N ARG A 177 6.32 -12.42 12.45
CA ARG A 177 7.06 -12.73 13.67
C ARG A 177 7.42 -11.46 14.44
N LEU A 178 7.99 -10.46 13.76
CA LEU A 178 8.36 -9.20 14.40
C LEU A 178 7.12 -8.38 14.81
N ALA A 179 6.06 -8.37 14.00
CA ALA A 179 4.79 -7.75 14.37
C ALA A 179 4.19 -8.35 15.64
N ARG A 180 4.33 -9.68 15.83
CA ARG A 180 3.89 -10.35 17.04
C ARG A 180 4.65 -9.87 18.27
N ILE A 181 5.98 -9.78 18.17
CA ILE A 181 6.83 -9.23 19.25
C ILE A 181 6.41 -7.80 19.59
N ALA A 182 6.19 -6.94 18.59
CA ALA A 182 5.75 -5.56 18.79
C ALA A 182 4.36 -5.48 19.44
N TYR A 183 3.44 -6.35 19.02
CA TYR A 183 2.09 -6.44 19.56
C TYR A 183 2.07 -6.91 21.02
N ASP A 184 2.90 -7.89 21.38
CA ASP A 184 2.97 -8.41 22.75
C ASP A 184 3.65 -7.40 23.71
N ALA A 185 4.54 -6.54 23.18
CA ALA A 185 5.13 -5.42 23.91
C ALA A 185 4.22 -4.18 24.04
N THR A 186 3.03 -4.21 23.41
CA THR A 186 2.05 -3.11 23.37
C THR A 186 0.87 -3.33 24.31
#